data_AF-A0A1W9S7M0-F1
#
_entry.id   AF-A0A1W9S7M0-F1
#
_cell.length_a   1.000
_cell.length_b   1.000
_cell.length_c   1.000
_cell.angle_alpha   90.00
_cell.angle_beta   90.00
_cell.angle_gamma   90.00
#
_symmetry.space_group_name_H-M   'P 1'
#
loop_
_entity.id
_entity.type
_entity.pdbx_description
1 polymer ?
#
loop_
_entity_poly.entity_id
_entity_poly.type
_entity_poly.pdbx_seq_one_letter_code
_entity_poly.pdbx_strand_id
1 'polypeptide(L)'
;MGEKTALELLKQFGDFNTVLNSADKISKKKISKSLKENIELARLSYQLVTIDCSVPIKFEQEALSLKEPDLKKLTELFKRMEFKKLLEKFSPTLNGGERSLLVNTKGSYETVDSISRLDEILGMATRKVEVAIDTETTSANPFLADLVGISLSFDEGEAYYIPLKHDDEKANLPLDKTLERFERFFDANVKIIGHNLKYDRQIFDNYGLKLKTIYFDTMIASYVIDPGRRIHKLSALALDLLGYRMQPITELIGSGAKQKPFSVVPVDRATFYSAEDADFSLRLKKLLYSQLRRQKLDELFFNIEMPLMPVLGEMEKTGVA
;
A
#
# COMPACT_ATOMS: atom_id res chain seq x y z
N MET A 1 30.86 49.00 -5.65
CA MET A 1 30.55 49.48 -4.28
C MET A 1 30.08 48.30 -3.44
N GLY A 2 30.30 48.31 -2.13
CA GLY A 2 29.81 47.25 -1.22
C GLY A 2 28.51 47.65 -0.50
N GLU A 3 27.79 46.64 0.00
CA GLU A 3 26.47 46.77 0.66
C GLU A 3 26.45 47.80 1.80
N LYS A 4 27.44 47.77 2.71
CA LYS A 4 27.53 48.70 3.85
C LYS A 4 27.64 50.16 3.41
N THR A 5 28.38 50.42 2.33
CA THR A 5 28.56 51.77 1.78
C THR A 5 27.32 52.25 1.04
N ALA A 6 26.60 51.35 0.36
CA ALA A 6 25.33 51.69 -0.29
C ALA A 6 24.25 52.05 0.74
N LEU A 7 24.18 51.31 1.86
CA LEU A 7 23.29 51.61 2.99
C LEU A 7 23.59 52.97 3.63
N GLU A 8 24.87 53.33 3.84
CA GLU A 8 25.25 54.66 4.34
C GLU A 8 24.73 55.78 3.43
N LEU A 9 24.88 55.61 2.11
CA LEU A 9 24.45 56.61 1.12
C LEU A 9 22.93 56.72 1.03
N LEU A 10 22.21 55.60 1.05
CA LEU A 10 20.74 55.62 1.09
C LEU A 10 20.20 56.23 2.38
N LYS A 11 20.83 55.98 3.54
CA LYS A 11 20.45 56.66 4.79
C LYS A 11 20.70 58.17 4.74
N GLN A 12 21.76 58.60 4.06
CA GLN A 12 22.14 60.00 3.97
C GLN A 12 21.31 60.79 2.94
N PHE A 13 20.98 60.18 1.81
CA PHE A 13 20.34 60.85 0.66
C PHE A 13 18.92 60.34 0.37
N GLY A 14 18.41 59.36 1.11
CA GLY A 14 17.04 58.86 1.03
C GLY A 14 16.86 57.76 -0.01
N ASP A 15 16.71 58.16 -1.27
CA ASP A 15 16.36 57.26 -2.37
C ASP A 15 17.48 57.12 -3.42
N PHE A 16 17.35 56.10 -4.27
CA PHE A 16 18.33 55.78 -5.31
C PHE A 16 18.58 56.94 -6.28
N ASN A 17 17.54 57.63 -6.73
CA ASN A 17 17.65 58.73 -7.68
C ASN A 17 18.32 59.95 -7.03
N THR A 18 18.01 60.22 -5.77
CA THR A 18 18.60 61.31 -4.98
C THR A 18 20.08 61.06 -4.69
N VAL A 19 20.49 59.80 -4.47
CA VAL A 19 21.90 59.40 -4.36
C VAL A 19 22.65 59.67 -5.68
N LEU A 20 22.08 59.28 -6.82
CA LEU A 20 22.70 59.50 -8.14
C LEU A 20 22.81 60.98 -8.49
N ASN A 21 21.76 61.78 -8.22
CA ASN A 21 21.73 63.22 -8.51
C ASN A 21 22.61 64.04 -7.55
N SER A 22 22.96 63.49 -6.39
CA SER A 22 23.83 64.13 -5.38
C SER A 22 25.26 63.60 -5.41
N ALA A 23 25.69 62.93 -6.50
CA ALA A 23 27.02 62.32 -6.61
C ALA A 23 28.17 63.29 -6.34
N ASP A 24 27.99 64.60 -6.59
CA ASP A 24 28.94 65.68 -6.30
C ASP A 24 29.10 66.00 -4.80
N LYS A 25 28.07 65.73 -3.99
CA LYS A 25 28.01 66.07 -2.57
C LYS A 25 28.52 64.94 -1.66
N ILE A 26 28.98 63.83 -2.24
CA ILE A 26 29.49 62.67 -1.50
C ILE A 26 30.92 62.94 -1.01
N SER A 27 31.11 62.92 0.32
CA SER A 27 32.39 63.24 0.99
C SER A 27 33.55 62.32 0.59
N LYS A 28 33.28 61.05 0.27
CA LYS A 28 34.28 60.06 -0.13
C LYS A 28 34.60 60.18 -1.63
N LYS A 29 35.69 60.88 -1.99
CA LYS A 29 36.11 61.17 -3.39
C LYS A 29 36.14 59.96 -4.34
N LYS A 30 36.61 58.79 -3.88
CA LYS A 30 36.69 57.55 -4.69
C LYS A 30 35.30 56.99 -5.05
N ILE A 31 34.34 57.13 -4.15
CA ILE A 31 32.94 56.69 -4.30
C ILE A 31 32.17 57.66 -5.21
N SER A 32 32.37 58.97 -5.03
CA SER A 32 31.83 60.00 -5.91
C SER A 32 32.30 59.83 -7.36
N LYS A 33 33.60 59.62 -7.59
CA LYS A 33 34.16 59.38 -8.93
C LYS A 33 33.59 58.13 -9.59
N SER A 34 33.54 57.01 -8.85
CA SER A 34 33.00 55.75 -9.35
C SER A 34 31.51 55.81 -9.68
N LEU A 35 30.71 56.55 -8.91
CA LEU A 35 29.29 56.78 -9.23
C LEU A 35 29.15 57.60 -10.51
N LYS A 36 29.89 58.71 -10.64
CA LYS A 36 29.86 59.57 -11.83
C LYS A 36 30.22 58.83 -13.12
N GLU A 37 31.22 57.98 -13.06
CA GLU A 37 31.66 57.17 -14.21
C GLU A 37 30.64 56.08 -14.61
N ASN A 38 29.70 55.70 -13.72
CA ASN A 38 28.78 54.59 -13.93
C ASN A 38 27.29 54.95 -13.69
N ILE A 39 26.91 56.24 -13.76
CA ILE A 39 25.53 56.69 -13.49
C ILE A 39 24.52 55.96 -14.38
N GLU A 40 24.80 55.87 -15.68
CA GLU A 40 23.89 55.24 -16.65
C GLU A 40 23.77 53.73 -16.43
N LEU A 41 24.86 53.06 -16.06
CA LEU A 41 24.84 51.65 -15.68
C LEU A 41 24.06 51.41 -14.39
N ALA A 42 24.15 52.32 -13.43
CA ALA A 42 23.35 52.25 -12.21
C ALA A 42 21.85 52.42 -12.51
N ARG A 43 21.48 53.40 -13.37
CA ARG A 43 20.09 53.61 -13.82
C ARG A 43 19.53 52.39 -14.54
N LEU A 44 20.29 51.82 -15.47
CA LEU A 44 19.92 50.60 -16.17
C LEU A 44 19.76 49.43 -15.19
N SER A 45 20.68 49.28 -14.23
CA SER A 45 20.60 48.21 -13.23
C SER A 45 19.33 48.34 -12.37
N TYR A 46 18.95 49.58 -12.01
CA TYR A 46 17.71 49.87 -11.30
C TYR A 46 16.47 49.52 -12.13
N GLN A 47 16.47 49.85 -13.42
CA GLN A 47 15.39 49.46 -14.33
C GLN A 47 15.26 47.94 -14.46
N LEU A 48 16.38 47.23 -14.62
CA LEU A 48 16.38 45.77 -14.81
C LEU A 48 15.89 44.99 -13.58
N VAL A 49 16.06 45.54 -12.37
CA VAL A 49 15.57 44.92 -11.13
C VAL A 49 14.19 45.45 -10.71
N THR A 50 13.66 46.44 -11.41
CA THR A 50 12.31 46.95 -11.15
C THR A 50 11.32 45.91 -11.64
N ILE A 51 10.46 45.44 -10.73
CA ILE A 51 9.37 44.53 -11.09
C ILE A 51 8.42 45.29 -12.00
N ASP A 52 8.24 44.78 -13.21
CA ASP A 52 7.20 45.26 -14.11
C ASP A 52 5.84 44.81 -13.58
N CYS A 53 5.07 45.75 -13.03
CA CYS A 53 3.71 45.50 -12.55
C CYS A 53 2.64 45.67 -13.65
N SER A 54 3.04 45.96 -14.89
CA SER A 54 2.15 46.19 -16.04
C SER A 54 2.01 44.98 -16.97
N VAL A 55 2.37 43.79 -16.48
CA VAL A 55 2.22 42.53 -17.21
C VAL A 55 0.75 42.33 -17.61
N PRO A 56 0.45 42.07 -18.90
CA PRO A 56 -0.91 41.91 -19.41
C PRO A 56 -1.50 40.53 -19.05
N ILE A 57 -1.56 40.22 -17.76
CA ILE A 57 -2.20 39.01 -17.23
C ILE A 57 -3.54 39.36 -16.62
N LYS A 58 -4.54 38.53 -16.90
CA LYS A 58 -5.84 38.60 -16.24
C LYS A 58 -5.70 37.98 -14.85
N PHE A 59 -5.72 38.81 -13.80
CA PHE A 59 -5.65 38.34 -12.43
C PHE A 59 -7.06 38.05 -11.89
N GLU A 60 -7.38 36.77 -11.73
CA GLU A 60 -8.62 36.29 -11.12
C GLU A 60 -8.26 35.50 -9.85
N GLN A 61 -8.50 36.08 -8.68
CA GLN A 61 -8.11 35.50 -7.40
C GLN A 61 -8.76 34.13 -7.18
N GLU A 62 -10.01 33.96 -7.61
CA GLU A 62 -10.77 32.73 -7.51
C GLU A 62 -10.17 31.62 -8.39
N ALA A 63 -9.60 31.96 -9.55
CA ALA A 63 -8.98 31.00 -10.47
C ALA A 63 -7.66 30.44 -9.91
N LEU A 64 -6.99 31.20 -9.04
CA LEU A 64 -5.75 30.82 -8.37
C LEU A 64 -5.96 30.14 -7.01
N SER A 65 -7.22 29.87 -6.64
CA SER A 65 -7.53 29.13 -5.42
C SER A 65 -6.99 27.69 -5.49
N LEU A 66 -6.50 27.19 -4.36
CA LEU A 66 -6.09 25.80 -4.23
C LEU A 66 -7.31 24.90 -4.38
N LYS A 67 -7.30 24.02 -5.38
CA LYS A 67 -8.35 23.03 -5.61
C LYS A 67 -7.90 21.66 -5.10
N GLU A 68 -8.86 20.85 -4.68
CA GLU A 68 -8.61 19.45 -4.38
C GLU A 68 -8.05 18.75 -5.63
N PRO A 69 -6.95 17.97 -5.49
CA PRO A 69 -6.32 17.34 -6.62
C PRO A 69 -7.19 16.21 -7.20
N ASP A 70 -7.08 15.99 -8.51
CA ASP A 70 -7.70 14.84 -9.17
C ASP A 70 -6.96 13.54 -8.77
N LEU A 71 -7.48 12.84 -7.76
CA LEU A 71 -6.87 11.64 -7.18
C LEU A 71 -6.70 10.51 -8.21
N LYS A 72 -7.57 10.42 -9.22
CA LYS A 72 -7.44 9.40 -10.28
C LYS A 72 -6.22 9.68 -11.15
N LYS A 73 -6.10 10.92 -11.64
CA LYS A 73 -4.95 11.34 -12.45
C LYS A 73 -3.64 11.29 -11.66
N LEU A 74 -3.68 11.66 -10.38
CA LEU A 74 -2.50 11.54 -9.51
C LEU A 74 -2.09 10.08 -9.32
N THR A 75 -3.04 9.18 -9.06
CA THR A 75 -2.74 7.76 -8.89
C THR A 75 -2.11 7.19 -10.16
N GLU A 76 -2.69 7.48 -11.33
CA GLU A 76 -2.14 7.04 -12.62
C GLU A 76 -0.73 7.59 -12.87
N LEU A 77 -0.52 8.89 -12.60
CA LEU A 77 0.78 9.54 -12.74
C LEU A 77 1.83 8.96 -11.78
N PHE A 78 1.48 8.77 -10.51
CA PHE A 78 2.39 8.24 -9.50
C PHE A 78 2.72 6.77 -9.74
N LYS A 79 1.77 5.96 -10.24
CA LYS A 79 2.04 4.60 -10.72
C LYS A 79 3.04 4.63 -11.88
N ARG A 80 2.80 5.46 -12.89
CA ARG A 80 3.67 5.58 -14.07
C ARG A 80 5.09 6.06 -13.72
N MET A 81 5.22 6.95 -12.74
CA MET A 81 6.52 7.50 -12.30
C MET A 81 7.15 6.72 -11.13
N GLU A 82 6.52 5.63 -10.68
CA GLU A 82 6.97 4.82 -9.54
C GLU A 82 7.14 5.62 -8.22
N PHE A 83 6.36 6.68 -8.02
CA PHE A 83 6.42 7.53 -6.83
C PHE A 83 5.66 6.93 -5.64
N LYS A 84 6.18 5.82 -5.10
CA LYS A 84 5.54 5.01 -4.05
C LYS A 84 5.12 5.81 -2.81
N LYS A 85 5.99 6.67 -2.27
CA LYS A 85 5.68 7.49 -1.09
C LYS A 85 4.54 8.50 -1.33
N LEU A 86 4.45 9.04 -2.55
CA LEU A 86 3.37 9.97 -2.91
C LEU A 86 2.08 9.21 -3.17
N LEU A 87 2.17 8.04 -3.79
CA LEU A 87 1.02 7.15 -3.95
C LEU A 87 0.44 6.76 -2.58
N GLU A 88 1.27 6.37 -1.61
CA GLU A 88 0.82 6.10 -0.23
C GLU A 88 0.15 7.29 0.47
N LYS A 89 0.64 8.52 0.20
CA LYS A 89 0.16 9.75 0.83
C LYS A 89 -1.17 10.23 0.23
N PHE A 90 -1.33 10.07 -1.08
CA PHE A 90 -2.49 10.53 -1.83
C PHE A 90 -3.45 9.39 -2.18
N SER A 91 -3.17 8.16 -1.74
CA SER A 91 -4.13 7.08 -1.72
C SER A 91 -5.29 7.46 -0.79
N PRO A 92 -6.55 7.31 -1.23
CA PRO A 92 -7.74 7.84 -0.55
C PRO A 92 -8.05 7.19 0.83
N THR A 93 -7.19 6.32 1.35
CA THR A 93 -7.48 5.48 2.51
C THR A 93 -7.13 6.09 3.88
N LEU A 94 -6.51 7.27 3.99
CA LEU A 94 -6.05 7.78 5.30
C LEU A 94 -6.43 9.21 5.70
N ASN A 95 -6.98 10.04 4.83
CA ASN A 95 -7.43 11.38 5.22
C ASN A 95 -8.96 11.43 5.18
N GLY A 96 -9.58 11.48 6.36
CA GLY A 96 -11.03 11.57 6.51
C GLY A 96 -11.64 12.70 5.67
N GLY A 97 -12.25 12.32 4.56
CA GLY A 97 -12.92 13.21 3.62
C GLY A 97 -13.50 12.37 2.48
N GLU A 98 -14.82 12.39 2.36
CA GLU A 98 -15.70 11.83 1.33
C GLU A 98 -15.14 10.78 0.35
N ARG A 99 -15.58 9.54 0.57
CA ARG A 99 -15.40 8.39 -0.31
C ARG A 99 -16.17 8.58 -1.62
N SER A 100 -15.47 8.62 -2.76
CA SER A 100 -16.07 8.17 -4.02
C SER A 100 -15.08 7.82 -5.15
N LEU A 101 -15.14 6.54 -5.54
CA LEU A 101 -14.93 5.96 -6.87
C LEU A 101 -13.51 5.84 -7.43
N LEU A 102 -12.81 4.75 -7.06
CA LEU A 102 -12.41 3.68 -7.98
C LEU A 102 -12.28 2.41 -7.12
N VAL A 103 -13.12 1.39 -7.36
CA VAL A 103 -13.29 0.17 -6.53
C VAL A 103 -14.06 0.43 -5.22
N ASN A 104 -15.05 -0.41 -4.91
CA ASN A 104 -15.64 -0.45 -3.57
C ASN A 104 -14.58 -1.03 -2.62
N THR A 105 -13.81 -0.15 -1.98
CA THR A 105 -12.57 -0.51 -1.28
C THR A 105 -12.77 -1.01 0.14
N LYS A 106 -13.95 -0.84 0.74
CA LYS A 106 -14.32 -1.55 1.97
C LYS A 106 -15.21 -2.72 1.60
N GLY A 107 -14.67 -3.93 1.66
CA GLY A 107 -15.47 -5.14 1.55
C GLY A 107 -16.43 -5.30 2.74
N SER A 108 -17.47 -6.11 2.54
CA SER A 108 -18.31 -6.63 3.60
C SER A 108 -17.58 -7.81 4.24
N TYR A 109 -16.99 -7.56 5.40
CA TYR A 109 -16.22 -8.56 6.14
C TYR A 109 -17.00 -9.01 7.37
N GLU A 110 -17.17 -10.31 7.51
CA GLU A 110 -18.02 -10.93 8.52
C GLU A 110 -17.19 -11.83 9.45
N THR A 111 -17.39 -11.68 10.76
CA THR A 111 -16.94 -12.68 11.73
C THR A 111 -17.95 -13.82 11.74
N VAL A 112 -17.50 -15.04 11.46
CA VAL A 112 -18.30 -16.26 11.61
C VAL A 112 -18.29 -16.65 13.08
N ASP A 113 -19.41 -16.51 13.77
CA ASP A 113 -19.52 -16.65 15.23
C ASP A 113 -20.17 -17.97 15.69
N SER A 114 -20.61 -18.81 14.74
CA SER A 114 -21.32 -20.03 15.05
C SER A 114 -21.08 -21.12 14.01
N ILE A 115 -21.19 -22.37 14.46
CA ILE A 115 -21.07 -23.55 13.60
C ILE A 115 -22.15 -23.58 12.51
N SER A 116 -23.38 -23.13 12.81
CA SER A 116 -24.44 -23.04 11.81
C SER A 116 -24.07 -22.07 10.69
N ARG A 117 -23.51 -20.90 11.06
CA ARG A 117 -23.06 -19.93 10.06
C ARG A 117 -21.88 -20.45 9.26
N LEU A 118 -20.93 -21.12 9.90
CA LEU A 118 -19.82 -21.79 9.21
C LEU A 118 -20.32 -22.80 8.15
N ASP A 119 -21.32 -23.62 8.50
CA ASP A 119 -21.93 -24.58 7.57
C ASP A 119 -22.58 -23.87 6.36
N GLU A 120 -23.23 -22.72 6.57
CA GLU A 120 -23.75 -21.88 5.48
C GLU A 120 -22.64 -21.32 4.58
N ILE A 121 -21.59 -20.73 5.18
CA ILE A 121 -20.47 -20.13 4.43
C ILE A 121 -19.75 -21.19 3.59
N LEU A 122 -19.42 -22.34 4.18
CA LEU A 122 -18.78 -23.43 3.43
C LEU A 122 -19.72 -24.04 2.38
N GLY A 123 -21.02 -24.11 2.67
CA GLY A 123 -22.04 -24.52 1.70
C GLY A 123 -22.19 -23.57 0.50
N MET A 124 -21.89 -22.28 0.67
CA MET A 124 -21.78 -21.31 -0.42
C MET A 124 -20.45 -21.45 -1.14
N ALA A 125 -19.34 -21.52 -0.40
CA ALA A 125 -17.98 -21.61 -0.93
C ALA A 125 -17.78 -22.87 -1.79
N THR A 126 -18.35 -24.02 -1.40
CA THR A 126 -18.31 -25.27 -2.20
C THR A 126 -18.99 -25.18 -3.56
N ARG A 127 -19.92 -24.22 -3.74
CA ARG A 127 -20.58 -23.99 -5.04
C ARG A 127 -19.77 -23.06 -5.95
N LYS A 128 -18.69 -22.48 -5.44
CA LYS A 128 -17.80 -21.60 -6.18
C LYS A 128 -16.69 -22.42 -6.81
N VAL A 129 -16.18 -21.95 -7.94
CA VAL A 129 -15.07 -22.61 -8.66
C VAL A 129 -13.75 -22.40 -7.92
N GLU A 130 -13.57 -21.20 -7.36
CA GLU A 130 -12.34 -20.74 -6.74
C GLU A 130 -12.67 -20.04 -5.42
N VAL A 131 -11.86 -20.30 -4.39
CA VAL A 131 -11.97 -19.69 -3.06
C VAL A 131 -10.59 -19.27 -2.61
N ALA A 132 -10.43 -18.01 -2.19
CA ALA A 132 -9.23 -17.53 -1.54
C ALA A 132 -9.27 -17.87 -0.05
N ILE A 133 -8.12 -18.32 0.48
CA ILE A 133 -7.93 -18.69 1.88
C ILE A 133 -6.68 -18.01 2.41
N ASP A 134 -6.73 -17.64 3.67
CA ASP A 134 -5.57 -17.21 4.45
C ASP A 134 -5.70 -17.72 5.90
N THR A 135 -4.55 -17.87 6.58
CA THR A 135 -4.47 -18.37 7.96
C THR A 135 -3.75 -17.38 8.86
N GLU A 136 -4.34 -17.15 10.03
CA GLU A 136 -3.73 -16.32 11.07
C GLU A 136 -3.18 -17.19 12.19
N THR A 137 -2.01 -16.84 12.71
CA THR A 137 -1.28 -17.72 13.63
C THR A 137 -0.53 -16.99 14.73
N THR A 138 -0.01 -17.75 15.69
CA THR A 138 0.79 -17.20 16.79
C THR A 138 2.25 -16.92 16.42
N SER A 139 2.74 -17.39 15.26
CA SER A 139 4.17 -17.30 14.91
C SER A 139 4.41 -17.32 13.41
N ALA A 140 5.37 -16.54 12.93
CA ALA A 140 5.82 -16.60 11.54
C ALA A 140 6.54 -17.92 11.18
N ASN A 141 6.93 -18.74 12.16
CA ASN A 141 7.46 -20.08 11.92
C ASN A 141 6.31 -21.10 11.98
N PRO A 142 5.94 -21.74 10.85
CA PRO A 142 4.78 -22.62 10.79
C PRO A 142 4.92 -23.88 11.67
N PHE A 143 6.14 -24.32 11.99
CA PHE A 143 6.37 -25.50 12.83
C PHE A 143 6.19 -25.24 14.34
N LEU A 144 6.13 -23.96 14.73
CA LEU A 144 5.91 -23.52 16.11
C LEU A 144 4.59 -22.76 16.27
N ALA A 145 3.82 -22.64 15.20
CA ALA A 145 2.64 -21.80 15.13
C ALA A 145 1.37 -22.58 15.47
N ASP A 146 0.54 -21.96 16.31
CA ASP A 146 -0.84 -22.37 16.49
C ASP A 146 -1.74 -21.60 15.52
N LEU A 147 -2.76 -22.28 14.98
CA LEU A 147 -3.79 -21.68 14.15
C LEU A 147 -4.73 -20.86 15.03
N VAL A 148 -4.80 -19.55 14.78
CA VAL A 148 -5.63 -18.58 15.50
C VAL A 148 -6.95 -18.34 14.78
N GLY A 149 -6.94 -18.30 13.45
CA GLY A 149 -8.16 -18.18 12.65
C GLY A 149 -7.92 -18.49 11.18
N ILE A 150 -9.02 -18.67 10.45
CA ILE A 150 -9.02 -18.92 9.00
C ILE A 150 -9.88 -17.84 8.35
N SER A 151 -9.46 -17.27 7.23
CA SER A 151 -10.31 -16.41 6.42
C SER A 151 -10.61 -17.00 5.05
N LEU A 152 -11.78 -16.68 4.51
CA LEU A 152 -12.27 -17.13 3.22
C LEU A 152 -12.82 -15.96 2.41
N SER A 153 -12.52 -15.91 1.12
CA SER A 153 -13.19 -15.02 0.17
C SER A 153 -13.50 -15.75 -1.13
N PHE A 154 -14.71 -15.59 -1.63
CA PHE A 154 -15.16 -16.25 -2.86
C PHE A 154 -16.02 -15.36 -3.76
N ASP A 155 -16.30 -14.14 -3.30
CA ASP A 155 -16.88 -13.05 -4.06
C ASP A 155 -16.08 -11.79 -3.77
N GLU A 156 -15.80 -10.99 -4.81
CA GLU A 156 -14.97 -9.80 -4.66
C GLU A 156 -15.64 -8.76 -3.75
N GLY A 157 -14.93 -8.33 -2.71
CA GLY A 157 -15.49 -7.43 -1.70
C GLY A 157 -16.30 -8.13 -0.61
N GLU A 158 -16.29 -9.45 -0.55
CA GLU A 158 -16.90 -10.23 0.53
C GLU A 158 -15.89 -11.23 1.07
N ALA A 159 -15.76 -11.27 2.40
CA ALA A 159 -14.88 -12.23 3.06
C ALA A 159 -15.33 -12.52 4.48
N TYR A 160 -14.96 -13.71 4.95
CA TYR A 160 -15.43 -14.28 6.20
C TYR A 160 -14.22 -14.67 7.04
N TYR A 161 -14.22 -14.30 8.32
CA TYR A 161 -13.19 -14.68 9.28
C TYR A 161 -13.75 -15.67 10.30
N ILE A 162 -13.03 -16.77 10.51
CA ILE A 162 -13.37 -17.85 11.42
C ILE A 162 -12.37 -17.82 12.58
N PRO A 163 -12.70 -17.20 13.74
CA PRO A 163 -11.85 -17.20 14.93
C PRO A 163 -11.82 -18.57 15.61
N LEU A 164 -10.63 -19.03 16.01
CA LEU A 164 -10.41 -20.37 16.57
C LEU A 164 -9.63 -20.37 17.89
N LYS A 165 -8.60 -19.52 18.04
CA LYS A 165 -7.74 -19.46 19.23
C LYS A 165 -7.33 -18.03 19.60
N HIS A 166 -8.28 -17.08 19.60
CA HIS A 166 -8.07 -15.79 20.26
C HIS A 166 -8.07 -15.94 21.79
N ASP A 167 -7.39 -15.02 22.48
CA ASP A 167 -7.38 -14.97 23.95
C ASP A 167 -8.78 -14.72 24.53
N ASP A 168 -9.68 -14.07 23.77
CA ASP A 168 -11.11 -14.00 24.09
C ASP A 168 -11.80 -15.31 23.66
N GLU A 169 -11.82 -16.28 24.56
CA GLU A 169 -12.38 -17.62 24.31
C GLU A 169 -13.84 -17.61 23.83
N LYS A 170 -14.63 -16.58 24.19
CA LYS A 170 -16.05 -16.50 23.82
C LYS A 170 -16.27 -16.23 22.34
N ALA A 171 -15.28 -15.67 21.67
CA ALA A 171 -15.35 -15.35 20.25
C ALA A 171 -14.99 -16.56 19.37
N ASN A 172 -14.33 -17.58 19.90
CA ASN A 172 -13.79 -18.69 19.13
C ASN A 172 -14.85 -19.75 18.84
N LEU A 173 -14.82 -20.31 17.62
CA LEU A 173 -15.55 -21.52 17.31
C LEU A 173 -14.84 -22.75 17.91
N PRO A 174 -15.58 -23.84 18.23
CA PRO A 174 -14.97 -25.09 18.67
C PRO A 174 -14.04 -25.63 17.58
N LEU A 175 -12.74 -25.74 17.91
CA LEU A 175 -11.68 -26.08 16.96
C LEU A 175 -11.96 -27.40 16.23
N ASP A 176 -12.14 -28.51 16.96
CA ASP A 176 -12.32 -29.83 16.35
C ASP A 176 -13.50 -29.88 15.37
N LYS A 177 -14.65 -29.32 15.79
CA LYS A 177 -15.85 -29.24 14.94
C LYS A 177 -15.62 -28.38 13.69
N THR A 178 -14.78 -27.36 13.79
CA THR A 178 -14.44 -26.48 12.67
C THR A 178 -13.51 -27.20 11.70
N LEU A 179 -12.47 -27.87 12.20
CA LEU A 179 -11.51 -28.62 11.38
C LEU A 179 -12.21 -29.76 10.61
N GLU A 180 -13.14 -30.49 11.23
CA GLU A 180 -13.96 -31.52 10.56
C GLU A 180 -14.71 -30.97 9.32
N ARG A 181 -15.13 -29.70 9.36
CA ARG A 181 -15.85 -29.05 8.26
C ARG A 181 -14.90 -28.60 7.16
N PHE A 182 -13.74 -28.07 7.54
CA PHE A 182 -12.69 -27.73 6.60
C PHE A 182 -12.13 -28.96 5.88
N GLU A 183 -12.02 -30.11 6.56
CA GLU A 183 -11.65 -31.38 5.93
C GLU A 183 -12.61 -31.73 4.79
N ARG A 184 -13.93 -31.71 5.06
CA ARG A 184 -14.97 -31.96 4.04
C ARG A 184 -14.96 -30.90 2.93
N PHE A 185 -14.71 -29.65 3.28
CA PHE A 185 -14.63 -28.56 2.32
C PHE A 185 -13.46 -28.75 1.34
N PHE A 186 -12.28 -29.14 1.83
CA PHE A 186 -11.12 -29.43 0.97
C PHE A 186 -11.31 -30.69 0.11
N ASP A 187 -12.18 -31.62 0.53
CA ASP A 187 -12.57 -32.78 -0.26
C ASP A 187 -13.57 -32.46 -1.39
N ALA A 188 -14.21 -31.30 -1.35
CA ALA A 188 -15.17 -30.86 -2.38
C ALA A 188 -14.51 -30.37 -3.69
N ASN A 189 -13.18 -30.49 -3.83
CA ASN A 189 -12.38 -30.13 -5.02
C ASN A 189 -12.49 -28.66 -5.45
N VAL A 190 -12.67 -27.74 -4.50
CA VAL A 190 -12.68 -26.29 -4.75
C VAL A 190 -11.26 -25.80 -5.03
N LYS A 191 -11.03 -24.97 -6.05
CA LYS A 191 -9.69 -24.45 -6.34
C LYS A 191 -9.28 -23.39 -5.32
N ILE A 192 -8.15 -23.61 -4.63
CA ILE A 192 -7.68 -22.71 -3.58
C ILE A 192 -6.75 -21.64 -4.15
N ILE A 193 -7.06 -20.39 -3.81
CA ILE A 193 -6.26 -19.20 -4.08
C ILE A 193 -5.68 -18.70 -2.76
N GLY A 194 -4.54 -18.04 -2.79
CA GLY A 194 -4.01 -17.34 -1.62
C GLY A 194 -2.74 -16.57 -1.94
N HIS A 195 -2.03 -16.20 -0.89
CA HIS A 195 -0.76 -15.49 -0.97
C HIS A 195 0.26 -16.21 -0.09
N ASN A 196 1.32 -16.77 -0.67
CA ASN A 196 2.26 -17.60 0.07
C ASN A 196 1.60 -18.86 0.71
N LEU A 197 0.78 -19.57 -0.07
CA LEU A 197 0.00 -20.75 0.31
C LEU A 197 0.82 -21.90 0.87
N LYS A 198 2.14 -21.92 0.65
CA LYS A 198 3.06 -22.87 1.29
C LYS A 198 2.93 -22.80 2.82
N TYR A 199 2.86 -21.58 3.37
CA TYR A 199 2.73 -21.36 4.80
C TYR A 199 1.39 -21.90 5.31
N ASP A 200 0.27 -21.50 4.69
CA ASP A 200 -1.07 -21.96 5.06
C ASP A 200 -1.19 -23.48 5.01
N ARG A 201 -0.61 -24.10 3.97
CA ARG A 201 -0.54 -25.55 3.84
C ARG A 201 0.19 -26.19 5.02
N GLN A 202 1.35 -25.67 5.41
CA GLN A 202 2.11 -26.18 6.55
C GLN A 202 1.33 -26.03 7.87
N ILE A 203 0.57 -24.93 8.04
CA ILE A 203 -0.32 -24.75 9.18
C ILE A 203 -1.42 -25.82 9.16
N PHE A 204 -2.14 -26.02 8.06
CA PHE A 204 -3.17 -27.05 7.96
C PHE A 204 -2.62 -28.47 8.19
N ASP A 205 -1.42 -28.76 7.70
CA ASP A 205 -0.76 -30.05 7.91
C ASP A 205 -0.49 -30.34 9.40
N ASN A 206 -0.24 -29.32 10.24
CA ASN A 206 -0.10 -29.49 11.69
C ASN A 206 -1.40 -29.95 12.37
N TYR A 207 -2.54 -29.69 11.74
CA TYR A 207 -3.87 -30.09 12.20
C TYR A 207 -4.43 -31.30 11.42
N GLY A 208 -3.60 -31.98 10.62
CA GLY A 208 -4.01 -33.13 9.82
C GLY A 208 -4.89 -32.80 8.61
N LEU A 209 -5.08 -31.52 8.29
CA LEU A 209 -5.89 -31.08 7.15
C LEU A 209 -5.03 -30.98 5.90
N LYS A 210 -5.46 -31.67 4.83
CA LYS A 210 -4.74 -31.66 3.55
C LYS A 210 -5.40 -30.70 2.58
N LEU A 211 -4.68 -29.64 2.22
CA LEU A 211 -5.09 -28.69 1.18
C LEU A 211 -4.86 -29.33 -0.21
N LYS A 212 -5.89 -30.00 -0.76
CA LYS A 212 -5.76 -30.88 -1.94
C LYS A 212 -5.65 -30.14 -3.27
N THR A 213 -6.33 -29.02 -3.42
CA THR A 213 -6.58 -28.35 -4.71
C THR A 213 -5.97 -26.96 -4.75
N ILE A 214 -4.70 -26.85 -4.34
CA ILE A 214 -3.92 -25.61 -4.42
C ILE A 214 -3.80 -25.21 -5.89
N TYR A 215 -4.35 -24.06 -6.23
CA TYR A 215 -4.52 -23.65 -7.61
C TYR A 215 -3.73 -22.38 -7.98
N PHE A 216 -3.75 -21.35 -7.12
CA PHE A 216 -3.13 -20.08 -7.48
C PHE A 216 -2.53 -19.35 -6.27
N ASP A 217 -1.21 -19.23 -6.24
CA ASP A 217 -0.49 -18.38 -5.29
C ASP A 217 -0.14 -17.03 -5.94
N THR A 218 -0.67 -15.94 -5.40
CA THR A 218 -0.46 -14.60 -5.93
C THR A 218 0.97 -14.08 -5.76
N MET A 219 1.70 -14.55 -4.74
CA MET A 219 3.11 -14.21 -4.55
C MET A 219 3.95 -14.83 -5.67
N ILE A 220 3.75 -16.13 -5.92
CA ILE A 220 4.44 -16.87 -6.99
C ILE A 220 4.07 -16.28 -8.36
N ALA A 221 2.79 -15.99 -8.60
CA ALA A 221 2.35 -15.41 -9.86
C ALA A 221 3.04 -14.06 -10.11
N SER A 222 3.14 -13.21 -9.08
CA SER A 222 3.85 -11.94 -9.19
C SER A 222 5.35 -12.14 -9.45
N TYR A 223 5.98 -13.14 -8.86
CA TYR A 223 7.38 -13.47 -9.09
C TYR A 223 7.63 -13.91 -10.53
N VAL A 224 6.79 -14.80 -11.06
CA VAL A 224 6.89 -15.28 -12.44
C VAL A 224 6.73 -14.14 -13.45
N ILE A 225 5.77 -13.24 -13.22
CA ILE A 225 5.50 -12.08 -14.10
C ILE A 225 6.67 -11.10 -14.14
N ASP A 226 7.28 -10.84 -12.97
CA ASP A 226 8.36 -9.87 -12.85
C ASP A 226 9.36 -10.33 -11.78
N PRO A 227 10.34 -11.19 -12.14
CA PRO A 227 11.35 -11.66 -11.22
C PRO A 227 12.28 -10.54 -10.71
N GLY A 228 12.31 -9.39 -11.39
CA GLY A 228 13.10 -8.22 -11.01
C GLY A 228 12.43 -7.35 -9.94
N ARG A 229 11.14 -7.58 -9.66
CA ARG A 229 10.40 -6.89 -8.60
C ARG A 229 11.01 -7.24 -7.24
N ARG A 230 11.35 -6.21 -6.47
CA ARG A 230 12.00 -6.38 -5.16
C ARG A 230 11.09 -6.95 -4.07
N ILE A 231 9.77 -6.74 -4.17
CA ILE A 231 8.81 -7.03 -3.10
C ILE A 231 7.55 -7.64 -3.72
N HIS A 232 7.24 -8.87 -3.30
CA HIS A 232 6.04 -9.62 -3.72
C HIS A 232 5.00 -9.76 -2.60
N LYS A 233 5.11 -8.99 -1.50
CA LYS A 233 4.14 -9.01 -0.41
C LYS A 233 2.75 -8.57 -0.88
N LEU A 234 1.71 -9.19 -0.34
CA LEU A 234 0.31 -8.92 -0.67
C LEU A 234 -0.04 -7.43 -0.65
N SER A 235 0.29 -6.74 0.45
CA SER A 235 0.05 -5.30 0.62
C SER A 235 0.77 -4.42 -0.42
N ALA A 236 1.97 -4.80 -0.84
CA ALA A 236 2.69 -4.09 -1.89
C ALA A 236 2.03 -4.31 -3.26
N LEU A 237 1.56 -5.53 -3.54
CA LEU A 237 0.85 -5.84 -4.78
C LEU A 237 -0.52 -5.14 -4.84
N ALA A 238 -1.27 -5.14 -3.74
CA ALA A 238 -2.53 -4.42 -3.64
C ALA A 238 -2.34 -2.92 -3.87
N LEU A 239 -1.29 -2.32 -3.31
CA LEU A 239 -1.00 -0.91 -3.51
C LEU A 239 -0.62 -0.61 -4.96
N ASP A 240 0.35 -1.34 -5.50
CA ASP A 240 0.88 -1.09 -6.84
C ASP A 240 -0.18 -1.36 -7.93
N LEU A 241 -0.84 -2.52 -7.86
CA LEU A 241 -1.73 -2.98 -8.91
C LEU A 241 -3.16 -2.46 -8.74
N LEU A 242 -3.70 -2.49 -7.52
CA LEU A 242 -5.08 -2.09 -7.23
C LEU A 242 -5.20 -0.65 -6.72
N GLY A 243 -4.10 0.01 -6.36
CA GLY A 243 -4.14 1.35 -5.75
C GLY A 243 -4.68 1.34 -4.32
N TYR A 244 -4.70 0.17 -3.67
CA TYR A 244 -5.29 -0.01 -2.35
C TYR A 244 -4.23 -0.22 -1.28
N ARG A 245 -4.32 0.57 -0.20
CA ARG A 245 -3.45 0.42 0.96
C ARG A 245 -4.13 -0.47 1.99
N MET A 246 -3.63 -1.70 2.10
CA MET A 246 -4.06 -2.68 3.09
C MET A 246 -3.65 -2.26 4.51
N GLN A 247 -4.37 -2.77 5.51
CA GLN A 247 -4.05 -2.59 6.91
C GLN A 247 -2.72 -3.29 7.25
N PRO A 248 -1.70 -2.56 7.73
CA PRO A 248 -0.44 -3.18 8.10
C PRO A 248 -0.60 -4.08 9.34
N ILE A 249 -0.09 -5.32 9.27
CA ILE A 249 -0.09 -6.25 10.42
C ILE A 249 0.61 -5.65 11.65
N THR A 250 1.59 -4.76 11.45
CA THR A 250 2.31 -4.06 12.52
C THR A 250 1.42 -3.15 13.37
N GLU A 251 0.28 -2.69 12.84
CA GLU A 251 -0.72 -1.93 13.61
C GLU A 251 -1.55 -2.81 14.56
N LEU A 252 -1.51 -4.14 14.36
CA LEU A 252 -2.18 -5.13 15.19
C LEU A 252 -1.22 -5.72 16.23
N ILE A 253 -0.07 -6.21 15.76
CA ILE A 253 0.82 -7.02 16.59
C ILE A 253 2.17 -6.37 16.85
N GLY A 254 2.45 -5.18 16.32
CA GLY A 254 3.75 -4.53 16.42
C GLY A 254 4.82 -5.18 15.54
N SER A 255 6.09 -4.95 15.86
CA SER A 255 7.24 -5.38 15.04
C SER A 255 8.46 -5.76 15.88
N GLY A 256 9.33 -6.59 15.33
CA GLY A 256 10.60 -6.99 15.94
C GLY A 256 10.40 -7.86 17.18
N ALA A 257 11.33 -7.79 18.14
CA ALA A 257 11.33 -8.66 19.33
C ALA A 257 10.12 -8.43 20.27
N LYS A 258 9.35 -7.36 20.09
CA LYS A 258 8.13 -7.06 20.87
C LYS A 258 6.85 -7.39 20.11
N GLN A 259 6.95 -8.03 18.95
CA GLN A 259 5.79 -8.47 18.18
C GLN A 259 4.98 -9.47 19.02
N LYS A 260 3.68 -9.25 19.11
CA LYS A 260 2.75 -10.10 19.84
C LYS A 260 2.21 -11.21 18.92
N PRO A 261 1.76 -12.36 19.46
CA PRO A 261 1.04 -13.35 18.65
C PRO A 261 -0.31 -12.79 18.19
N PHE A 262 -0.86 -13.31 17.08
CA PHE A 262 -2.14 -12.83 16.57
C PHE A 262 -3.34 -13.14 17.49
N SER A 263 -3.21 -14.13 18.40
CA SER A 263 -4.26 -14.49 19.36
C SER A 263 -4.70 -13.34 20.26
N VAL A 264 -3.82 -12.36 20.52
CA VAL A 264 -4.12 -11.19 21.35
C VAL A 264 -4.92 -10.11 20.62
N VAL A 265 -5.08 -10.23 19.30
CA VAL A 265 -5.76 -9.23 18.47
C VAL A 265 -7.27 -9.32 18.73
N PRO A 266 -7.94 -8.20 19.04
CA PRO A 266 -9.40 -8.17 19.15
C PRO A 266 -10.07 -8.69 17.87
N VAL A 267 -11.10 -9.54 18.03
CA VAL A 267 -11.70 -10.28 16.91
C VAL A 267 -12.28 -9.35 15.84
N ASP A 268 -12.83 -8.20 16.20
CA ASP A 268 -13.30 -7.19 15.24
C ASP A 268 -12.18 -6.68 14.32
N ARG A 269 -10.99 -6.45 14.89
CA ARG A 269 -9.81 -6.01 14.13
C ARG A 269 -9.17 -7.17 13.36
N ALA A 270 -9.16 -8.37 13.94
CA ALA A 270 -8.71 -9.60 13.29
C ALA A 270 -9.57 -9.92 12.07
N THR A 271 -10.89 -9.82 12.20
CA THR A 271 -11.84 -10.01 11.09
C THR A 271 -11.50 -9.09 9.94
N PHE A 272 -11.34 -7.78 10.20
CA PHE A 272 -11.03 -6.86 9.10
C PHE A 272 -9.72 -7.22 8.40
N TYR A 273 -8.64 -7.45 9.15
CA TYR A 273 -7.33 -7.75 8.58
C TYR A 273 -7.32 -9.05 7.78
N SER A 274 -7.76 -10.15 8.40
CA SER A 274 -7.69 -11.48 7.79
C SER A 274 -8.65 -11.60 6.60
N ALA A 275 -9.83 -10.99 6.68
CA ALA A 275 -10.80 -10.96 5.59
C ALA A 275 -10.31 -10.09 4.42
N GLU A 276 -9.60 -8.99 4.71
CA GLU A 276 -8.93 -8.17 3.69
C GLU A 276 -7.85 -8.97 2.95
N ASP A 277 -7.04 -9.76 3.65
CA ASP A 277 -5.98 -10.58 3.04
C ASP A 277 -6.58 -11.64 2.08
N ALA A 278 -7.67 -12.30 2.46
CA ALA A 278 -8.38 -13.25 1.58
C ALA A 278 -9.04 -12.56 0.37
N ASP A 279 -9.77 -11.45 0.57
CA ASP A 279 -10.41 -10.71 -0.53
C ASP A 279 -9.37 -10.17 -1.53
N PHE A 280 -8.30 -9.55 -1.03
CA PHE A 280 -7.28 -8.99 -1.92
C PHE A 280 -6.46 -10.07 -2.63
N SER A 281 -6.28 -11.25 -2.04
CA SER A 281 -5.74 -12.41 -2.75
C SER A 281 -6.62 -12.81 -3.94
N LEU A 282 -7.95 -12.85 -3.76
CA LEU A 282 -8.91 -13.14 -4.83
C LEU A 282 -8.89 -12.06 -5.93
N ARG A 283 -8.89 -10.77 -5.54
CA ARG A 283 -8.84 -9.64 -6.48
C ARG A 283 -7.55 -9.61 -7.30
N LEU A 284 -6.41 -9.80 -6.64
CA LEU A 284 -5.10 -9.83 -7.30
C LEU A 284 -4.98 -10.98 -8.28
N LYS A 285 -5.51 -12.16 -7.95
CA LYS A 285 -5.51 -13.32 -8.86
C LYS A 285 -6.11 -12.96 -10.22
N LYS A 286 -7.21 -12.21 -10.29
CA LYS A 286 -7.82 -11.81 -11.57
C LYS A 286 -6.84 -11.04 -12.46
N LEU A 287 -6.14 -10.08 -11.88
CA LEU A 287 -5.15 -9.25 -12.59
C LEU A 287 -3.89 -10.03 -12.97
N LEU A 288 -3.33 -10.77 -12.02
CA LEU A 288 -2.09 -11.52 -12.20
C LEU A 288 -2.29 -12.66 -13.21
N TYR A 289 -3.42 -13.38 -13.16
CA TYR A 289 -3.74 -14.41 -14.15
C TYR A 289 -3.82 -13.83 -15.57
N SER A 290 -4.45 -12.67 -15.74
CA SER A 290 -4.48 -11.98 -17.03
C SER A 290 -3.08 -11.61 -17.53
N GLN A 291 -2.19 -11.16 -16.62
CA GLN A 291 -0.80 -10.85 -16.95
C GLN A 291 0.01 -12.09 -17.34
N LEU A 292 -0.08 -13.19 -16.59
CA LEU A 292 0.55 -14.47 -16.92
C LEU A 292 0.17 -14.92 -18.34
N ARG A 293 -1.12 -14.89 -18.66
CA ARG A 293 -1.62 -15.27 -20.00
C ARG A 293 -1.12 -14.36 -21.11
N ARG A 294 -1.12 -13.04 -20.88
CA ARG A 294 -0.61 -12.07 -21.87
C ARG A 294 0.88 -12.27 -22.16
N GLN A 295 1.65 -12.65 -21.15
CA GLN A 295 3.10 -12.89 -21.28
C GLN A 295 3.45 -14.34 -21.63
N LYS A 296 2.44 -15.22 -21.77
CA LYS A 296 2.60 -16.67 -22.02
C LYS A 296 3.45 -17.38 -20.96
N LEU A 297 3.26 -17.00 -19.71
CA LEU A 297 3.95 -17.55 -18.54
C LEU A 297 3.09 -18.52 -17.73
N ASP A 298 1.87 -18.81 -18.20
CA ASP A 298 0.93 -19.70 -17.52
C ASP A 298 1.44 -21.15 -17.46
N GLU A 299 2.10 -21.66 -18.50
CA GLU A 299 2.69 -23.00 -18.43
C GLU A 299 3.81 -23.09 -17.38
N LEU A 300 4.71 -22.11 -17.32
CA LEU A 300 5.74 -22.03 -16.28
C LEU A 300 5.10 -21.98 -14.88
N PHE A 301 4.10 -21.14 -14.71
CA PHE A 301 3.40 -21.00 -13.43
C PHE A 301 2.69 -22.30 -13.00
N PHE A 302 1.86 -22.89 -13.85
CA PHE A 302 1.04 -24.06 -13.47
C PHE A 302 1.78 -25.39 -13.50
N ASN A 303 2.77 -25.56 -14.38
CA ASN A 303 3.44 -26.86 -14.57
C ASN A 303 4.75 -26.98 -13.81
N ILE A 304 5.34 -25.86 -13.35
CA ILE A 304 6.63 -25.86 -12.65
C ILE A 304 6.50 -25.22 -11.27
N GLU A 305 6.12 -23.94 -11.19
CA GLU A 305 6.20 -23.20 -9.93
C GLU A 305 5.16 -23.65 -8.89
N MET A 306 3.88 -23.77 -9.29
CA MET A 306 2.83 -24.23 -8.39
C MET A 306 3.04 -25.68 -7.90
N PRO A 307 3.45 -26.66 -8.75
CA PRO A 307 3.80 -28.00 -8.29
C PRO A 307 5.05 -28.08 -7.41
N LEU A 308 6.01 -27.15 -7.56
CA LEU A 308 7.21 -27.10 -6.73
C LEU A 308 6.92 -26.63 -5.30
N MET A 309 5.96 -25.71 -5.13
CA MET A 309 5.59 -25.15 -3.83
C MET A 309 5.31 -26.20 -2.74
N PRO A 310 4.45 -27.23 -2.93
CA PRO A 310 4.23 -28.26 -1.91
C PRO A 310 5.48 -29.10 -1.65
N VAL A 311 6.32 -29.37 -2.66
CA VAL A 311 7.59 -30.11 -2.48
C VAL A 311 8.53 -29.36 -1.56
N LEU A 312 8.68 -28.04 -1.76
CA LEU A 312 9.47 -27.19 -0.86
C LEU A 312 8.90 -27.20 0.57
N GLY A 313 7.57 -27.17 0.70
CA GLY A 313 6.91 -27.28 1.99
C GLY A 313 7.27 -28.58 2.75
N GLU A 314 7.32 -29.72 2.06
CA GLU A 314 7.73 -31.01 2.66
C GLU A 314 9.23 -31.04 3.01
N MET A 315 10.08 -30.48 2.15
CA MET A 315 11.52 -30.39 2.41
C MET A 315 11.80 -29.56 3.66
N GLU A 316 11.13 -28.42 3.81
CA GLU A 316 11.24 -27.56 5.00
C GLU A 316 10.78 -28.27 6.27
N LYS A 317 9.67 -29.03 6.18
CA LYS A 317 9.15 -29.83 7.30
C LYS A 317 10.10 -30.94 7.72
N THR A 318 10.76 -31.57 6.75
CA THR A 318 11.73 -32.64 7.00
C THR A 318 12.99 -32.09 7.67
N GLY A 319 13.44 -30.90 7.26
CA GLY A 319 14.66 -30.28 7.77
C GLY A 319 15.93 -31.04 7.35
N VAL A 320 17.05 -30.67 7.97
CA VAL A 320 18.35 -31.35 7.83
C VAL A 320 18.85 -31.67 9.23
N ALA A 321 19.36 -32.88 9.42
CA ALA A 321 19.90 -33.37 10.69
C ALA A 321 21.32 -32.83 10.97
#